data_AF-A0A7C6Y6V1-F1
#
_entry.id   AF-A0A7C6Y6V1-F1
#
_cell.length_a   1.000
_cell.length_b   1.000
_cell.length_c   1.000
_cell.angle_alpha   90.00
_cell.angle_beta   90.00
_cell.angle_gamma   90.00
#
_symmetry.space_group_name_H-M   'P 1'
#
loop_
_entity.id
_entity.type
_entity.pdbx_description
1 polymer ?
#
loop_
_entity_poly.entity_id
_entity_poly.type
_entity_poly.pdbx_seq_one_letter_code
_entity_poly.pdbx_strand_id
1 'polypeptide(L)'
;FTEDVARNLNPNEGQCSACLKNCSRRFCIFAALERARLGDIETGLVFSGESATRIKEIKPVKEIMADLVAGIKTVDLLAARKIDKALNA
;
A
#
# COMPACT_ATOMS: atom_id res chain seq x y z
N PHE A 1 18.04 8.00 1.97
CA PHE A 1 16.68 8.31 2.46
C PHE A 1 16.47 7.94 3.93
N THR A 2 16.44 6.66 4.30
CA THR A 2 16.12 6.25 5.70
C THR A 2 17.09 6.83 6.72
N GLU A 3 18.37 6.92 6.37
CA GLU A 3 19.40 7.59 7.19
C GLU A 3 19.13 9.08 7.36
N ASP A 4 18.67 9.76 6.31
CA ASP A 4 18.35 11.19 6.33
C ASP A 4 17.17 11.46 7.27
N VAL A 5 16.12 10.62 7.16
CA VAL A 5 14.96 10.64 8.06
C VAL A 5 15.39 10.42 9.51
N ALA A 6 16.26 9.44 9.78
CA ALA A 6 16.76 9.16 11.12
C ALA A 6 17.54 10.34 11.72
N ARG A 7 18.20 11.14 10.87
CA ARG A 7 18.92 12.36 11.26
C ARG A 7 18.03 13.61 11.30
N ASN A 8 16.71 13.47 11.12
CA ASN A 8 15.76 14.58 10.92
C ASN A 8 16.15 15.55 9.79
N LEU A 9 16.90 15.06 8.80
CA LEU A 9 17.25 15.83 7.61
C LEU A 9 16.09 15.76 6.61
N ASN A 10 15.71 16.90 6.08
CA ASN A 10 14.77 16.98 4.98
C ASN A 10 15.58 17.14 3.68
N PRO A 11 15.64 16.12 2.81
CA PRO A 11 16.33 16.25 1.53
C PRO A 11 15.70 17.29 0.58
N ASN A 12 14.58 17.90 0.97
CA ASN A 12 13.87 18.95 0.26
C ASN A 12 13.81 20.27 1.05
N GLU A 13 14.78 20.53 1.93
CA GLU A 13 14.83 21.79 2.66
C GLU A 13 14.83 22.99 1.69
N GLY A 14 13.73 23.75 1.67
CA GLY A 14 13.52 24.89 0.77
C GLY A 14 12.61 24.66 -0.45
N GLN A 15 12.27 23.43 -0.82
CA GLN A 15 11.41 23.13 -1.98
C GLN A 15 10.23 22.23 -1.58
N CYS A 16 9.03 22.82 -1.43
CA CYS A 16 7.80 22.09 -1.13
C CYS A 16 6.81 22.21 -2.30
N SER A 17 6.36 21.07 -2.82
CA SER A 17 5.38 20.99 -3.94
C SER A 17 3.92 21.12 -3.51
N ALA A 18 3.64 21.38 -2.23
CA ALA A 18 2.29 21.43 -1.66
C ALA A 18 1.43 20.18 -1.93
N CYS A 19 2.06 18.99 -1.93
CA CYS A 19 1.39 17.70 -2.18
C CYS A 19 0.32 17.33 -1.15
N LEU A 20 0.38 17.90 0.05
CA LEU A 20 -0.61 17.76 1.13
C LEU A 20 -1.24 19.11 1.42
N LYS A 21 -2.54 19.11 1.70
CA LYS A 21 -3.30 20.32 2.06
C LYS A 21 -2.70 21.06 3.25
N ASN A 22 -2.27 20.33 4.29
CA ASN A 22 -1.56 20.86 5.44
C ASN A 22 -0.27 20.03 5.65
N CYS A 23 0.90 20.64 5.44
CA CYS A 23 2.18 19.94 5.50
C CYS A 23 3.09 20.55 6.58
N SER A 24 3.44 19.76 7.60
CA SER A 24 4.40 20.17 8.64
C SER A 24 5.86 20.12 8.16
N ARG A 25 6.11 19.49 7.00
CA ARG A 25 7.42 19.22 6.40
C ARG A 25 8.34 18.32 7.23
N ARG A 26 7.91 17.87 8.42
CA ARG A 26 8.60 16.86 9.22
C ARG A 26 8.47 15.50 8.54
N PHE A 27 9.58 14.79 8.38
CA PHE A 27 9.65 13.50 7.68
C PHE A 27 9.07 13.55 6.26
N CYS A 28 9.30 14.65 5.53
CA CYS A 28 8.81 14.78 4.16
C CYS A 28 9.46 13.74 3.25
N ILE A 29 8.65 12.83 2.70
CA ILE A 29 9.12 11.73 1.85
C ILE A 29 8.89 12.00 0.35
N PHE A 30 8.33 13.16 0.00
CA PHE A 30 7.81 13.43 -1.34
C PHE A 30 8.85 13.23 -2.44
N ALA A 31 10.07 13.78 -2.31
CA ALA A 31 11.08 13.56 -3.35
C ALA A 31 11.55 12.11 -3.46
N ALA A 32 11.58 11.35 -2.37
CA ALA A 32 11.90 9.93 -2.43
C ALA A 32 10.80 9.16 -3.18
N LEU A 33 9.53 9.50 -2.96
CA LEU A 33 8.41 8.94 -3.72
C LEU A 33 8.47 9.34 -5.20
N GLU A 34 8.81 10.60 -5.50
CA GLU A 34 8.89 11.10 -6.87
C GLU A 34 10.03 10.45 -7.66
N ARG A 35 11.20 10.22 -7.02
CA ARG A 35 12.30 9.46 -7.63
C ARG A 35 11.86 8.05 -7.99
N ALA A 36 11.20 7.33 -7.07
CA ALA A 36 10.68 6.00 -7.34
C ALA A 36 9.64 6.00 -8.48
N ARG A 37 8.75 7.01 -8.53
CA ARG A 37 7.79 7.20 -9.62
C ARG A 37 8.47 7.38 -10.98
N LEU A 38 9.60 8.10 -11.01
CA LEU A 38 10.39 8.33 -12.22
C LEU A 38 11.30 7.15 -12.59
N GLY A 39 11.31 6.07 -11.79
CA GLY A 39 12.06 4.84 -12.05
C GLY A 39 13.40 4.75 -11.32
N ASP A 40 13.79 5.75 -10.52
CA ASP A 40 14.96 5.66 -9.64
C ASP A 40 14.59 4.89 -8.37
N ILE A 41 14.84 3.58 -8.40
CA ILE A 41 14.62 2.66 -7.28
C ILE A 41 15.81 2.61 -6.32
N GLU A 42 16.99 3.10 -6.72
CA GLU A 42 18.21 3.07 -5.93
C GLU A 42 18.19 4.14 -4.83
N THR A 43 17.71 5.35 -5.17
CA THR A 43 17.61 6.47 -4.22
C THR A 43 16.17 6.90 -3.92
N GLY A 44 15.20 6.27 -4.59
CA GLY A 44 13.78 6.44 -4.33
C GLY A 44 13.25 5.58 -3.17
N LEU A 45 11.97 5.77 -2.85
CA LEU A 45 11.25 4.98 -1.86
C LEU A 45 10.01 4.33 -2.50
N VAL A 46 10.03 3.01 -2.64
CA VAL A 46 8.85 2.23 -3.07
C VAL A 46 8.05 1.81 -1.84
N PHE A 47 6.83 2.30 -1.72
CA PHE A 47 5.96 2.00 -0.58
C PHE A 47 5.02 0.83 -0.89
N SER A 48 5.10 -0.25 -0.11
CA SER A 48 4.24 -1.42 -0.24
C SER A 48 4.00 -2.10 1.11
N GLY A 49 2.79 -2.62 1.33
CA GLY A 49 2.50 -3.44 2.51
C GLY A 49 2.97 -4.89 2.38
N GLU A 50 2.89 -5.66 3.47
CA GLU A 50 3.27 -7.08 3.55
C GLU A 50 2.64 -7.95 2.45
N SER A 51 1.45 -7.56 2.01
CA SER A 51 0.64 -8.28 1.03
C SER A 51 1.14 -8.18 -0.41
N ALA A 52 2.13 -7.32 -0.69
CA ALA A 52 2.60 -7.05 -2.05
C ALA A 52 3.06 -8.31 -2.78
N THR A 53 3.70 -9.24 -2.05
CA THR A 53 4.19 -10.52 -2.60
C THR A 53 3.07 -11.44 -3.09
N ARG A 54 1.83 -11.24 -2.64
CA ARG A 54 0.64 -12.01 -3.07
C ARG A 54 0.10 -11.58 -4.42
N ILE A 55 0.46 -10.39 -4.91
CA ILE A 55 0.00 -9.86 -6.19
C ILE A 55 0.86 -10.45 -7.30
N LYS A 56 0.24 -11.19 -8.23
CA LYS A 56 0.93 -11.91 -9.32
C LYS A 56 0.63 -11.36 -10.71
N GLU A 57 -0.37 -10.50 -10.83
CA GLU A 57 -0.81 -9.91 -12.09
C GLU A 57 -1.34 -8.49 -11.87
N ILE A 58 -1.27 -7.67 -12.91
CA ILE A 58 -1.86 -6.33 -12.92
C ILE A 58 -3.29 -6.47 -13.47
N LYS A 59 -4.28 -6.05 -12.69
CA LYS A 59 -5.70 -6.14 -13.06
C LYS A 59 -6.36 -4.76 -13.10
N PRO A 60 -7.41 -4.56 -13.90
CA PRO A 60 -8.27 -3.39 -13.80
C PRO A 60 -8.92 -3.28 -12.41
N VAL A 61 -9.10 -2.05 -11.92
CA VAL A 61 -9.70 -1.80 -10.60
C VAL A 61 -11.07 -2.47 -10.45
N LYS A 62 -11.88 -2.48 -11.51
CA LYS A 62 -13.19 -3.15 -11.53
C LYS A 62 -13.09 -4.65 -11.19
N GLU A 63 -12.08 -5.33 -11.73
CA GLU A 63 -11.87 -6.76 -11.49
C GLU A 63 -11.33 -7.01 -10.09
N ILE A 64 -10.38 -6.19 -9.63
CA ILE A 64 -9.86 -6.26 -8.25
C ILE A 64 -11.02 -6.19 -7.24
N MET A 65 -11.92 -5.22 -7.42
CA MET A 65 -13.06 -5.06 -6.51
C MET A 65 -14.05 -6.24 -6.62
N ALA A 66 -14.28 -6.78 -7.81
CA ALA A 66 -15.12 -7.96 -8.00
C ALA A 66 -14.55 -9.19 -7.29
N ASP A 67 -13.25 -9.42 -7.40
CA ASP A 67 -12.54 -10.53 -6.73
C ASP A 67 -12.61 -10.39 -5.21
N LEU A 68 -12.41 -9.19 -4.66
CA LEU A 68 -12.50 -8.94 -3.22
C LEU A 68 -13.90 -9.24 -2.68
N VAL A 69 -14.96 -8.78 -3.36
CA VAL A 69 -16.35 -9.06 -2.96
C VAL A 69 -16.68 -10.55 -3.09
N ALA A 70 -16.23 -11.21 -4.16
CA ALA A 70 -16.40 -12.65 -4.33
C ALA A 70 -15.69 -13.43 -3.22
N GLY A 71 -14.47 -13.03 -2.87
CA GLY A 71 -13.69 -13.63 -1.78
C GLY A 71 -14.43 -13.58 -0.45
N ILE A 72 -15.00 -12.43 -0.08
CA ILE A 72 -15.78 -12.29 1.16
C ILE A 72 -16.98 -13.25 1.19
N LYS A 73 -17.79 -13.28 0.12
CA LYS A 73 -18.95 -14.20 0.01
C LYS A 73 -18.54 -15.66 0.14
N THR A 74 -17.39 -16.02 -0.41
CA THR A 74 -16.87 -17.38 -0.36
C THR A 74 -16.50 -17.76 1.08
N VAL A 75 -15.91 -16.84 1.85
CA VAL A 75 -15.60 -17.03 3.27
C VAL A 75 -16.89 -17.20 4.09
N ASP A 76 -17.92 -16.39 3.84
CA ASP A 76 -19.21 -16.49 4.54
C ASP A 76 -19.89 -17.84 4.29
N LEU A 77 -19.90 -18.30 3.04
CA LEU A 77 -20.44 -19.61 2.65
C LEU A 77 -19.66 -20.77 3.28
N LEU A 78 -18.33 -20.66 3.37
CA LEU A 78 -17.49 -21.66 4.03
C LEU A 78 -17.73 -21.70 5.54
N ALA A 79 -17.95 -20.55 6.17
CA ALA A 79 -18.29 -20.47 7.59
C ALA A 79 -19.66 -21.13 7.86
N ALA A 80 -20.68 -20.81 7.07
CA ALA A 80 -22.01 -21.43 7.15
C ALA A 80 -21.95 -22.96 6.98
N ARG A 81 -21.21 -23.44 5.96
CA ARG A 81 -21.03 -24.89 5.73
C ARG A 81 -20.32 -25.61 6.88
N LYS A 82 -19.35 -24.96 7.55
CA LYS A 82 -18.68 -25.54 8.72
C LYS A 82 -19.64 -25.67 9.90
N ILE A 83 -20.53 -24.69 10.09
CA ILE A 83 -21.57 -24.72 11.13
C ILE A 83 -22.58 -25.84 10.84
N ASP A 84 -23.09 -25.93 9.60
CA ASP A 84 -24.03 -26.99 9.21
C ASP A 84 -23.44 -28.40 9.40
N LYS A 85 -22.16 -28.58 9.07
CA LYS A 85 -21.48 -29.86 9.27
C LYS A 85 -21.25 -30.19 10.73
N ALA A 86 -21.08 -29.20 11.61
CA ALA A 86 -20.92 -29.41 13.05
C ALA A 86 -22.25 -29.68 13.77
N LEU A 87 -23.38 -29.16 13.25
CA LEU A 87 -24.72 -29.39 13.80
C LEU A 87 -25.35 -30.72 13.33
N ASN A 88 -24.97 -31.19 12.14
CA ASN A 88 -25.51 -32.42 11.53
C ASN A 88 -24.51 -33.60 11.52
N ALA A 89 -23.45 -33.53 12.31
CA ALA A 89 -22.55 -34.65 12.62
C ALA A 89 -22.84 -35.17 14.04
#